data_AF-A0A7V9NLV4-F1
#
_entry.id   AF-A0A7V9NLV4-F1
#
_cell.length_a   1.000
_cell.length_b   1.000
_cell.length_c   1.000
_cell.angle_alpha   90.00
_cell.angle_beta   90.00
_cell.angle_gamma   90.00
#
_symmetry.space_group_name_H-M   'P 1'
#
loop_
_entity.id
_entity.type
_entity.pdbx_description
1 polymer ?
#
loop_
_entity_poly.entity_id
_entity_poly.type
_entity_poly.pdbx_seq_one_letter_code
_entity_poly.pdbx_strand_id
1 'polypeptide(L)'
;MSNQKISDIYAANDKIREKTRQLVAGLNDEQSAFLPDGEKWTIAEIIEHIAIVQDGMTKISAKLLTKAKAAGKASDGAARLSENFAAKAAEARQLKFEA
;
A
#
# COMPACT_ATOMS: atom_id res chain seq x y z
N MET A 1 -11.74 0.54 -8.30
CA MET A 1 -11.53 -0.78 -8.93
C MET A 1 -12.18 -1.83 -8.05
N SER A 2 -13.01 -2.71 -8.62
CA SER A 2 -13.53 -3.89 -7.91
C SER A 2 -12.53 -5.03 -8.15
N ASN A 3 -11.71 -5.34 -7.15
CA ASN A 3 -10.75 -6.44 -7.25
C ASN A 3 -11.43 -7.70 -6.68
N GLN A 4 -11.90 -8.58 -7.56
CA GLN A 4 -12.66 -9.77 -7.15
C GLN A 4 -11.75 -10.97 -6.84
N LYS A 5 -10.53 -10.98 -7.40
CA LYS A 5 -9.50 -11.97 -7.11
C LYS A 5 -8.26 -11.33 -6.50
N ILE A 6 -7.54 -12.11 -5.70
CA ILE A 6 -6.25 -11.70 -5.12
C ILE A 6 -5.23 -11.35 -6.23
N SER A 7 -5.28 -12.05 -7.36
CA SER A 7 -4.46 -11.77 -8.55
C SER A 7 -4.68 -10.36 -9.10
N ASP A 8 -5.93 -9.88 -9.08
CA ASP A 8 -6.28 -8.55 -9.57
C ASP A 8 -5.64 -7.47 -8.67
N ILE A 9 -5.63 -7.71 -7.36
CA ILE A 9 -4.98 -6.84 -6.38
C ILE A 9 -3.48 -6.77 -6.65
N TYR A 10 -2.81 -7.92 -6.86
CA TYR A 10 -1.39 -7.93 -7.17
C TYR A 10 -1.08 -7.20 -8.48
N ALA A 11 -1.85 -7.47 -9.55
CA ALA A 11 -1.66 -6.79 -10.83
C ALA A 11 -1.87 -5.26 -10.71
N ALA A 12 -2.86 -4.81 -9.93
CA ALA A 12 -3.07 -3.40 -9.67
C ALA A 12 -1.89 -2.78 -8.89
N ASN A 13 -1.40 -3.48 -7.86
CA ASN A 13 -0.26 -3.02 -7.06
C ASN A 13 1.01 -2.92 -7.89
N ASP A 14 1.26 -3.87 -8.80
CA ASP A 14 2.45 -3.83 -9.65
C ASP A 14 2.42 -2.66 -10.63
N LYS A 15 1.24 -2.35 -11.19
CA LYS A 15 1.05 -1.14 -12.01
C LYS A 15 1.31 0.14 -11.22
N ILE A 16 0.82 0.21 -9.97
CA ILE A 16 1.03 1.38 -9.11
C ILE A 16 2.51 1.53 -8.78
N ARG A 17 3.20 0.45 -8.38
CA ARG A 17 4.64 0.47 -8.09
C ARG A 17 5.45 0.91 -9.28
N GLU A 18 5.11 0.42 -10.46
CA GLU A 18 5.79 0.81 -11.69
C GLU A 18 5.62 2.30 -11.97
N LYS A 19 4.39 2.82 -11.87
CA LYS A 19 4.13 4.25 -12.02
C LYS A 19 4.87 5.08 -10.97
N THR A 20 4.90 4.64 -9.71
CA THR A 20 5.65 5.32 -8.65
C THR A 20 7.13 5.37 -8.97
N ARG A 21 7.74 4.25 -9.37
CA ARG A 21 9.16 4.22 -9.79
C ARG A 21 9.44 5.17 -10.93
N GLN A 22 8.60 5.18 -11.96
CA GLN A 22 8.76 6.08 -13.10
C GLN A 22 8.68 7.56 -12.69
N LEU A 23 7.78 7.91 -11.77
CA LEU A 23 7.64 9.28 -11.28
C LEU A 23 8.88 9.75 -10.50
N VAL A 24 9.47 8.88 -9.68
CA VAL A 24 10.61 9.28 -8.82
C VAL A 24 11.97 9.09 -9.48
N ALA A 25 12.08 8.28 -10.54
CA ALA A 25 13.35 8.01 -11.22
C ALA A 25 14.00 9.24 -11.85
N GLY A 26 13.22 10.29 -12.14
CA GLY A 26 13.72 11.54 -12.72
C GLY A 26 14.13 12.59 -11.70
N LEU A 27 13.98 12.33 -10.40
CA LEU A 27 14.30 13.30 -9.35
C LEU A 27 15.79 13.28 -9.04
N ASN A 28 16.39 14.47 -8.93
CA ASN A 28 17.71 14.63 -8.34
C ASN A 28 17.63 14.77 -6.81
N ASP A 29 18.79 14.80 -6.15
CA ASP A 29 18.87 14.86 -4.69
C ASP A 29 18.16 16.11 -4.11
N GLU A 30 18.37 17.27 -4.73
CA GLU A 30 17.74 18.53 -4.31
C GLU A 30 16.21 18.47 -4.40
N GLN A 31 15.67 17.92 -5.49
CA GLN A 31 14.24 17.75 -5.68
C GLN A 31 13.65 16.71 -4.72
N SER A 32 14.39 15.65 -4.42
CA SER A 32 13.94 14.60 -3.50
C SER A 32 13.90 15.07 -2.04
N ALA A 33 14.81 15.98 -1.66
CA ALA A 33 14.95 16.53 -0.32
C ALA A 33 14.23 17.88 -0.13
N PHE A 34 13.63 18.44 -1.20
CA PHE A 34 12.89 19.69 -1.11
C PHE A 34 11.64 19.51 -0.25
N LEU A 35 11.48 20.38 0.76
CA LEU A 35 10.29 20.48 1.60
C LEU A 35 9.53 21.75 1.21
N PRO A 36 8.37 21.64 0.53
CA PRO A 36 7.56 22.80 0.21
C PRO A 36 7.01 23.49 1.47
N ASP A 37 6.81 24.80 1.41
CA ASP A 37 6.26 25.56 2.53
C ASP A 37 4.87 25.05 2.93
N GLY A 38 4.71 24.74 4.22
CA GLY A 38 3.46 24.25 4.79
C GLY A 38 3.27 22.73 4.73
N GLU A 39 4.17 22.01 4.05
CA GLU A 39 4.16 20.55 3.98
C GLU A 39 4.97 19.93 5.13
N LYS A 40 4.69 18.67 5.47
CA LYS A 40 5.38 17.97 6.56
C LYS A 40 6.49 17.04 6.10
N TRP A 41 6.38 16.50 4.89
CA TRP A 41 7.29 15.48 4.38
C TRP A 41 7.84 15.86 3.01
N THR A 42 9.12 15.58 2.82
CA THR A 42 9.79 15.56 1.53
C THR A 42 9.36 14.34 0.70
N ILE A 43 9.67 14.34 -0.59
CA ILE A 43 9.42 13.18 -1.45
C ILE A 43 10.22 11.97 -0.96
N ALA A 44 11.47 12.17 -0.54
CA ALA A 44 12.31 11.11 0.02
C ALA A 44 11.65 10.45 1.25
N GLU A 45 11.15 11.25 2.20
CA GLU A 45 10.48 10.76 3.41
C GLU A 45 9.16 10.03 3.10
N ILE A 46 8.38 10.52 2.11
CA ILE A 46 7.17 9.84 1.66
C ILE A 46 7.51 8.44 1.11
N ILE A 47 8.52 8.34 0.25
CA ILE A 47 8.93 7.08 -0.35
C ILE A 47 9.50 6.12 0.70
N GLU A 48 10.30 6.63 1.64
CA GLU A 48 10.81 5.85 2.77
C GLU A 48 9.65 5.31 3.64
N HIS A 49 8.68 6.16 3.97
CA HIS A 49 7.51 5.75 4.75
C HIS A 49 6.73 4.64 4.05
N ILE A 50 6.48 4.77 2.74
CA ILE A 50 5.82 3.73 1.94
C ILE A 50 6.59 2.41 2.01
N ALA A 51 7.92 2.46 1.91
CA ALA A 51 8.77 1.27 1.99
C ALA A 51 8.68 0.59 3.37
N ILE A 52 8.73 1.36 4.46
CA ILE A 52 8.60 0.87 5.84
C ILE A 52 7.23 0.21 6.05
N VAL A 53 6.15 0.88 5.65
CA VAL A 53 4.79 0.33 5.79
C VAL A 53 4.64 -0.96 4.97
N GLN A 54 5.17 -1.00 3.75
CA GLN A 54 5.11 -2.18 2.90
C GLN A 54 5.86 -3.38 3.52
N ASP A 55 7.04 -3.16 4.09
CA ASP A 55 7.81 -4.20 4.78
C ASP A 55 7.06 -4.73 6.01
N GLY A 56 6.53 -3.83 6.84
CA GLY A 56 5.71 -4.18 8.00
C GLY A 56 4.49 -5.02 7.62
N MET A 57 3.76 -4.60 6.58
CA MET A 57 2.60 -5.33 6.07
C MET A 57 2.99 -6.72 5.54
N THR A 58 4.13 -6.83 4.83
CA THR A 58 4.62 -8.12 4.32
C THR A 58 4.90 -9.10 5.44
N LYS A 59 5.56 -8.64 6.52
CA LYS A 59 5.84 -9.45 7.72
C LYS A 59 4.56 -9.94 8.39
N ILE A 60 3.57 -9.06 8.57
CA ILE A 60 2.28 -9.41 9.18
C ILE A 60 1.54 -10.43 8.30
N SER A 61 1.45 -10.18 6.99
CA SER A 61 0.79 -11.08 6.04
C SER A 61 1.45 -12.46 6.02
N ALA A 62 2.78 -12.54 5.99
CA ALA A 62 3.52 -13.80 6.05
C ALA A 62 3.21 -14.58 7.33
N LYS A 63 3.21 -13.91 8.49
CA LYS A 63 2.87 -14.53 9.78
C LYS A 63 1.45 -15.08 9.79
N LEU A 64 0.47 -14.33 9.28
CA LEU A 64 -0.93 -14.75 9.22
C LEU A 64 -1.13 -15.91 8.24
N LEU A 65 -0.48 -15.88 7.08
CA LEU A 65 -0.51 -16.96 6.10
C LEU A 65 0.08 -18.25 6.65
N THR A 66 1.21 -18.18 7.35
CA THR A 66 1.81 -19.35 8.02
C THR A 66 0.85 -19.95 9.05
N LYS A 67 0.20 -19.12 9.87
CA LYS A 67 -0.82 -19.60 10.83
C LYS A 67 -2.02 -20.24 10.14
N ALA A 68 -2.52 -19.65 9.06
CA ALA A 68 -3.64 -20.20 8.30
C ALA A 68 -3.30 -21.56 7.68
N LYS A 69 -2.10 -21.70 7.10
CA LYS A 69 -1.58 -22.96 6.56
C LYS A 69 -1.47 -24.05 7.65
N ALA A 70 -0.91 -23.71 8.82
CA ALA A 70 -0.80 -24.63 9.94
C ALA A 70 -2.18 -25.10 10.45
N ALA A 71 -3.21 -24.25 10.34
CA ALA A 71 -4.60 -24.59 10.67
C ALA A 71 -5.36 -25.30 9.54
N GLY A 72 -4.69 -25.72 8.46
CA GLY A 72 -5.32 -26.40 7.32
C GLY A 72 -6.28 -25.53 6.50
N LYS A 73 -6.22 -24.20 6.63
CA LYS A 73 -7.11 -23.30 5.89
C LYS A 73 -6.61 -23.15 4.44
N ALA A 74 -7.49 -23.47 3.49
CA ALA A 74 -7.28 -23.24 2.07
C ALA A 74 -7.93 -21.93 1.61
N SER A 75 -7.44 -21.38 0.49
CA SER A 75 -8.03 -20.22 -0.19
C SER A 75 -8.28 -20.56 -1.66
N ASP A 76 -9.41 -20.11 -2.18
CA ASP A 76 -9.83 -20.17 -3.59
C ASP A 76 -9.37 -18.95 -4.40
N GLY A 77 -8.53 -18.10 -3.81
CA GLY A 77 -8.04 -16.87 -4.41
C GLY A 77 -9.09 -15.76 -4.53
N ALA A 78 -10.31 -15.95 -4.00
CA ALA A 78 -11.33 -14.90 -3.97
C ALA A 78 -10.95 -13.81 -2.96
N ALA A 79 -10.96 -12.56 -3.41
CA ALA A 79 -10.78 -11.42 -2.54
C ALA A 79 -12.09 -11.12 -1.82
N ARG A 80 -12.13 -11.33 -0.51
CA ARG A 80 -13.27 -11.04 0.35
C ARG A 80 -12.87 -9.93 1.33
N LEU A 81 -13.55 -8.79 1.25
CA LEU A 81 -13.37 -7.71 2.21
C LEU A 81 -14.42 -7.85 3.30
N SER A 82 -14.02 -7.69 4.56
CA SER A 82 -14.99 -7.61 5.65
C SER A 82 -15.76 -6.29 5.55
N GLU A 83 -17.00 -6.29 6.05
CA GLU A 83 -17.82 -5.08 6.13
C GLU A 83 -17.11 -3.98 6.92
N ASN A 84 -16.44 -4.33 8.03
CA ASN A 84 -15.62 -3.40 8.80
C ASN A 84 -14.50 -2.78 7.97
N PHE A 85 -13.82 -3.56 7.12
CA PHE A 85 -12.78 -3.02 6.24
C PHE A 85 -13.39 -2.05 5.22
N ALA A 86 -14.53 -2.38 4.63
CA ALA A 86 -15.22 -1.51 3.68
C ALA A 86 -15.68 -0.19 4.33
N ALA A 87 -16.22 -0.25 5.56
CA ALA A 87 -16.60 0.92 6.34
C ALA A 87 -15.39 1.81 6.65
N LYS A 88 -14.29 1.23 7.14
CA LYS A 88 -13.06 1.98 7.42
C LYS A 88 -12.43 2.58 6.16
N ALA A 89 -12.49 1.88 5.03
CA ALA A 89 -12.02 2.43 3.76
C ALA A 89 -12.90 3.60 3.27
N ALA A 90 -14.20 3.59 3.55
CA ALA A 90 -15.09 4.70 3.25
C ALA A 90 -14.80 5.91 4.15
N GLU A 91 -14.60 5.70 5.44
CA GLU A 91 -14.16 6.73 6.39
C GLU A 91 -12.82 7.36 5.94
N ALA A 92 -11.85 6.52 5.57
CA ALA A 92 -10.53 6.98 5.10
C ALA A 92 -10.59 7.81 3.81
N ARG A 93 -11.58 7.58 2.93
CA ARG A 93 -11.78 8.42 1.74
C ARG A 93 -12.39 9.79 2.07
N GLN A 94 -13.06 9.91 3.21
CA GLN A 94 -13.61 11.17 3.69
C GLN A 94 -12.59 11.97 4.51
N LEU A 95 -11.60 11.29 5.08
CA LEU A 95 -10.41 11.94 5.61
C LEU A 95 -9.64 12.55 4.43
N LYS A 96 -9.56 13.89 4.41
CA LYS A 96 -8.53 14.56 3.62
C LYS A 96 -7.19 14.12 4.23
N PHE A 97 -6.45 13.31 3.51
CA PHE A 97 -5.02 13.18 3.77
C PHE A 97 -4.40 14.52 3.39
N GLU A 98 -4.39 15.44 4.34
CA GLU A 98 -3.59 16.65 4.23
C GLU A 98 -2.12 16.21 4.27
N ALA A 99 -1.40 16.55 3.21
CA ALA A 99 0.04 16.41 3.14
C ALA A 99 0.71 17.37 4.15
#